data_AF-A0A943UK59-F1
#
_entry.id   AF-A0A943UK59-F1
#
_cell.length_a   1.000
_cell.length_b   1.000
_cell.length_c   1.000
_cell.angle_alpha   90.00
_cell.angle_beta   90.00
_cell.angle_gamma   90.00
#
_symmetry.space_group_name_H-M   'P 1'
#
loop_
_entity.id
_entity.type
_entity.pdbx_description
1 polymer ?
#
loop_
_entity_poly.entity_id
_entity_poly.type
_entity_poly.pdbx_seq_one_letter_code
_entity_poly.pdbx_strand_id
1 'polypeptide(L)'
;MTIEKFARHIADHGTTYSRADIMAILYMAVDCMREQLLEGKKIRLGELGDFSLSLSSKGAETAEKFSSQNIQRVTVCWEPGSEFRNLLADAEFNLVATRSAQAAVLKAIKEGKTNVDISAPVNPDGNPSSPGSPSNPGGTTKPGGSDGGGSDSGELGE
;
A
#
# COMPACT_ATOMS: atom_id res chain seq x y z
N MET A 1 10.55 7.93 11.02
CA MET A 1 11.27 7.78 12.31
C MET A 1 12.59 7.04 12.04
N THR A 2 13.71 7.40 12.68
CA THR A 2 15.01 6.67 12.59
C THR A 2 15.38 6.08 13.95
N ILE A 3 16.35 5.16 14.04
CA ILE A 3 16.77 4.58 15.33
C ILE A 3 17.25 5.63 16.33
N GLU A 4 18.00 6.64 15.87
CA GLU A 4 18.44 7.76 16.72
C GLU A 4 17.26 8.57 17.25
N LYS A 5 16.29 8.89 16.38
CA LYS A 5 15.09 9.64 16.78
C LYS A 5 14.20 8.81 17.70
N PHE A 6 14.10 7.51 17.46
CA PHE A 6 13.31 6.59 18.28
C PHE A 6 13.93 6.38 19.66
N ALA A 7 15.26 6.18 19.75
CA ALA A 7 15.95 6.07 21.02
C ALA A 7 15.86 7.36 21.85
N ARG A 8 15.89 8.53 21.20
CA ARG A 8 15.60 9.81 21.88
C ARG A 8 14.17 9.83 22.41
N HIS A 9 13.19 9.44 21.60
CA HIS A 9 11.80 9.36 22.03
C HIS A 9 11.59 8.40 23.22
N ILE A 10 12.25 7.24 23.24
CA ILE A 10 12.24 6.32 24.38
C ILE A 10 12.85 6.98 25.62
N ALA A 11 13.98 7.68 25.47
CA ALA A 11 14.61 8.41 26.57
C ALA A 11 13.66 9.46 27.17
N ASP A 12 12.87 10.13 26.33
CA ASP A 12 11.90 11.15 26.74
C ASP A 12 10.68 10.55 27.48
N HIS A 13 10.43 9.24 27.40
CA HIS A 13 9.37 8.53 28.13
C HIS A 13 9.72 8.19 29.59
N GLY A 14 10.62 8.95 30.22
CA GLY A 14 10.90 8.87 31.65
C GLY A 14 11.76 7.68 32.08
N THR A 15 12.56 7.13 31.16
CA THR A 15 13.53 6.07 31.48
C THR A 15 14.84 6.64 32.03
N THR A 16 15.56 5.84 32.82
CA THR A 16 16.88 6.20 33.36
C THR A 16 18.02 5.97 32.36
N TYR A 17 17.77 5.23 31.27
CA TYR A 17 18.79 4.92 30.27
C TYR A 17 19.02 6.11 29.33
N SER A 18 20.28 6.38 29.02
CA SER A 18 20.59 7.46 28.07
C SER A 18 20.19 7.06 26.65
N ARG A 19 19.99 8.06 25.78
CA ARG A 19 19.81 7.83 24.35
C ARG A 19 20.90 6.94 23.76
N ALA A 20 22.15 7.10 24.21
CA ALA A 20 23.28 6.31 23.71
C ALA A 20 23.17 4.83 24.11
N ASP A 21 22.81 4.56 25.36
CA ASP A 21 22.64 3.19 25.86
C ASP A 21 21.49 2.48 25.14
N ILE A 22 20.36 3.17 24.97
CA ILE A 22 19.19 2.63 24.25
C ILE A 22 19.56 2.31 22.80
N MET A 23 20.29 3.20 22.12
CA MET A 23 20.76 2.92 20.75
C MET A 23 21.66 1.69 20.71
N ALA A 24 22.61 1.58 21.65
CA ALA A 24 23.51 0.43 21.72
C ALA A 24 22.74 -0.88 21.88
N ILE A 25 21.76 -0.92 22.79
CA ILE A 25 20.92 -2.11 23.02
C ILE A 25 20.09 -2.44 21.77
N LEU A 26 19.49 -1.45 21.11
CA LEU A 26 18.71 -1.70 19.89
C LEU A 26 19.57 -2.24 18.75
N TYR A 27 20.82 -1.77 18.58
CA TYR A 27 21.74 -2.33 17.60
C TYR A 27 22.14 -3.76 17.95
N MET A 28 22.50 -4.02 19.21
CA MET A 28 22.82 -5.38 19.67
C MET A 28 21.66 -6.34 19.49
N ALA A 29 20.43 -5.89 19.73
CA ALA A 29 19.23 -6.70 19.52
C ALA A 29 19.10 -7.13 18.05
N VAL A 30 19.40 -6.25 17.08
CA VAL A 30 19.38 -6.60 15.65
C VAL A 30 20.40 -7.70 15.33
N ASP A 31 21.62 -7.59 15.85
CA ASP A 31 22.68 -8.57 15.63
C ASP A 31 22.29 -9.93 16.23
N CYS A 32 21.86 -9.95 17.51
CA CYS A 32 21.41 -11.16 18.18
C CYS A 32 20.20 -11.79 17.47
N MET A 33 19.22 -10.99 17.04
CA MET A 33 18.05 -11.51 16.34
C MET A 33 18.44 -12.18 15.01
N ARG A 34 19.36 -11.58 14.26
CA ARG A 34 19.87 -12.17 13.02
C ARG A 34 20.54 -13.52 13.27
N GLU A 35 21.37 -13.63 14.31
CA GLU A 35 22.04 -14.88 14.68
C GLU A 35 21.02 -15.97 15.04
N GLN A 36 20.11 -15.67 15.97
CA GLN A 36 19.13 -16.66 16.43
C GLN A 36 18.18 -17.10 15.30
N LEU A 37 17.78 -16.19 14.40
CA LEU A 37 16.97 -16.56 13.25
C LEU A 37 17.74 -17.45 12.27
N LEU A 38 19.02 -17.18 11.98
CA LEU A 38 19.84 -18.03 11.11
C LEU A 38 20.07 -19.43 11.69
N GLU A 39 20.01 -19.58 13.01
CA GLU A 39 19.98 -20.89 13.68
C GLU A 39 18.61 -21.58 13.61
N GLY A 40 17.62 -20.98 12.94
CA GLY A 40 16.26 -21.51 12.79
C GLY A 40 15.38 -21.34 14.02
N LYS A 41 15.80 -20.55 15.02
CA LYS A 41 15.05 -20.36 16.27
C LYS A 41 13.95 -19.33 16.08
N LYS A 42 12.76 -19.64 16.61
CA LYS A 42 11.68 -18.66 16.77
C LYS A 42 11.99 -17.77 17.96
N ILE A 43 12.02 -16.45 17.74
CA ILE A 43 12.26 -15.44 18.78
C ILE A 43 10.90 -14.91 19.24
N ARG A 44 10.62 -14.96 20.55
CA ARG A 44 9.36 -14.47 21.12
C ARG A 44 9.66 -13.31 22.07
N LEU A 45 9.19 -12.11 21.73
CA LEU A 45 9.46 -10.87 22.47
C LEU A 45 8.18 -10.32 23.10
N GLY A 46 7.33 -11.21 23.63
CA GLY A 46 6.13 -10.83 24.39
C GLY A 46 5.18 -9.95 23.58
N GLU A 47 4.86 -8.78 24.14
CA GLU A 47 3.96 -7.79 23.55
C GLU A 47 4.42 -7.23 22.21
N LEU A 48 5.72 -7.28 21.91
CA LEU A 48 6.25 -6.94 20.59
C LEU A 48 5.89 -7.98 19.53
N GLY A 49 5.76 -9.24 19.95
CA GLY A 49 5.39 -10.36 19.09
C GLY A 49 6.53 -11.32 18.78
N ASP A 50 6.28 -12.13 17.76
CA ASP A 50 7.06 -13.31 17.45
C ASP A 50 7.74 -13.15 16.08
N PHE A 51 9.03 -13.51 16.01
CA PHE A 51 9.81 -13.53 14.78
C PHE A 51 10.22 -14.97 14.45
N SER A 52 10.02 -15.38 13.20
CA SER A 52 10.39 -16.71 12.72
C SER A 52 10.88 -16.67 11.27
N LEU A 53 11.53 -17.74 10.82
CA LEU A 53 11.87 -17.93 9.41
C LEU A 53 10.81 -18.77 8.69
N SER A 54 10.58 -18.42 7.42
CA SER A 54 9.87 -19.24 6.44
C SER A 54 10.75 -19.42 5.21
N LEU A 55 10.79 -20.65 4.69
CA LEU A 55 11.59 -21.03 3.53
C LEU A 55 10.66 -21.35 2.36
N SER A 56 10.99 -20.85 1.17
CA SER A 56 10.38 -21.31 -0.07
C SER A 56 11.42 -21.95 -0.97
N SER A 57 11.08 -23.09 -1.57
CA SER A 57 11.98 -23.87 -2.42
C SER A 57 11.26 -24.39 -3.66
N LYS A 58 12.04 -24.68 -4.71
CA LYS A 58 11.56 -25.51 -5.82
C LYS A 58 11.80 -26.99 -5.47
N GLY A 59 10.77 -27.83 -5.63
CA GLY A 59 10.92 -29.28 -5.44
C GLY A 59 12.00 -29.89 -6.34
N ALA A 60 12.55 -31.01 -5.91
CA ALA A 60 13.43 -31.87 -6.70
C ALA A 60 12.69 -33.15 -7.10
N GLU A 61 13.20 -33.87 -8.10
CA GLU A 61 12.59 -35.11 -8.60
C GLU A 61 12.56 -36.23 -7.54
N THR A 62 13.57 -36.27 -6.66
CA THR A 62 13.66 -37.22 -5.55
C THR A 62 14.18 -36.50 -4.30
N ALA A 63 13.99 -37.11 -3.12
CA ALA A 63 14.45 -36.53 -1.87
C ALA A 63 15.98 -36.39 -1.83
N GLU A 64 16.71 -37.35 -2.41
CA GLU A 64 18.18 -37.37 -2.46
C GLU A 64 18.74 -36.26 -3.34
N LYS A 65 17.97 -35.79 -4.33
CA LYS A 65 18.36 -34.69 -5.22
C LYS A 65 18.03 -33.31 -4.63
N PHE A 66 17.30 -33.23 -3.52
CA PHE A 66 17.00 -31.95 -2.89
C PHE A 66 18.21 -31.46 -2.09
N SER A 67 18.60 -30.21 -2.30
CA SER A 67 19.73 -29.57 -1.61
C SER A 67 19.42 -28.11 -1.28
N SER A 68 20.35 -27.43 -0.60
CA SER A 68 20.24 -25.99 -0.32
C SER A 68 20.11 -25.13 -1.59
N GLN A 69 20.57 -25.60 -2.74
CA GLN A 69 20.40 -24.91 -4.03
C GLN A 69 18.94 -24.84 -4.48
N ASN A 70 18.08 -25.73 -3.96
CA ASN A 70 16.65 -25.71 -4.23
C ASN A 70 15.91 -24.62 -3.44
N ILE A 71 16.51 -24.10 -2.36
CA ILE A 71 15.94 -23.04 -1.54
C ILE A 71 16.04 -21.73 -2.32
N GLN A 72 14.90 -21.11 -2.60
CA GLN A 72 14.81 -19.90 -3.41
C GLN A 72 14.80 -18.64 -2.56
N ARG A 73 14.27 -18.72 -1.33
CA ARG A 73 14.11 -17.55 -0.47
C ARG A 73 13.99 -17.95 1.00
N VAL A 74 14.63 -17.14 1.83
CA VAL A 74 14.44 -17.10 3.29
C VAL A 74 13.68 -15.84 3.63
N THR A 75 12.60 -15.95 4.38
CA THR A 75 11.75 -14.83 4.76
C THR A 75 11.66 -14.74 6.26
N VAL A 76 11.93 -13.55 6.81
CA VAL A 76 11.61 -13.27 8.20
C VAL A 76 10.13 -12.92 8.28
N CYS A 77 9.39 -13.69 9.06
CA CYS A 77 7.99 -13.44 9.36
C CYS A 77 7.90 -12.82 10.74
N TRP A 78 7.09 -11.76 10.87
CA TRP A 78 6.72 -11.19 12.16
C TRP A 78 5.23 -11.39 12.37
N GLU A 79 4.88 -11.93 13.53
CA GLU A 79 3.51 -12.03 14.02
C GLU A 79 3.34 -11.02 15.16
N PRO A 80 2.45 -10.01 15.00
CA PRO A 80 2.33 -8.93 15.96
C PRO A 80 1.81 -9.41 17.32
N GLY A 81 2.47 -8.95 18.38
CA GLY A 81 2.03 -9.14 19.76
C GLY A 81 0.78 -8.33 20.10
N SER A 82 0.28 -8.45 21.34
CA SER A 82 -1.01 -7.87 21.75
C SER A 82 -1.11 -6.37 21.52
N GLU A 83 -0.05 -5.62 21.84
CA GLU A 83 -0.02 -4.16 21.73
C GLU A 83 -0.06 -3.66 20.28
N PHE A 84 0.18 -4.55 19.30
CA PHE A 84 0.15 -4.22 17.88
C PHE A 84 -1.08 -4.81 17.17
N ARG A 85 -1.91 -5.59 17.88
CA ARG A 85 -3.18 -6.09 17.33
C ARG A 85 -4.27 -5.03 17.50
N ASN A 86 -5.16 -4.94 16.53
CA ASN A 86 -6.36 -4.08 16.58
C ASN A 86 -6.12 -2.57 16.71
N LEU A 87 -5.00 -2.05 16.19
CA LEU A 87 -4.68 -0.61 16.17
C LEU A 87 -5.77 0.28 15.54
N LEU A 88 -6.70 -0.30 14.77
CA LEU A 88 -7.85 0.41 14.22
C LEU A 88 -8.71 1.09 15.29
N ALA A 89 -8.83 0.49 16.49
CA ALA A 89 -9.63 1.03 17.58
C ALA A 89 -9.08 2.35 18.12
N ASP A 90 -7.76 2.52 18.12
CA ASP A 90 -7.06 3.69 18.65
C ASP A 90 -6.63 4.68 17.55
N ALA A 91 -6.87 4.34 16.28
CA ALA A 91 -6.49 5.16 15.15
C ALA A 91 -7.47 6.32 14.93
N GLU A 92 -6.93 7.53 14.80
CA GLU A 92 -7.67 8.70 14.36
C GLU A 92 -7.51 8.90 12.84
N PHE A 93 -8.64 9.01 12.14
CA PHE A 93 -8.65 9.19 10.68
C PHE A 93 -9.09 10.61 10.30
N ASN A 94 -8.16 11.34 9.69
CA ASN A 94 -8.45 12.66 9.14
C ASN A 94 -8.91 12.53 7.68
N LEU A 95 -10.15 12.94 7.41
CA LEU A 95 -10.64 13.04 6.04
C LEU A 95 -9.87 14.14 5.31
N VAL A 96 -9.22 13.74 4.22
CA VAL A 96 -8.49 14.65 3.33
C VAL A 96 -9.20 14.76 2.00
N ALA A 97 -9.16 15.96 1.41
CA ALA A 97 -9.63 16.15 0.03
C ALA A 97 -8.92 15.17 -0.92
N THR A 98 -9.62 14.75 -1.98
CA THR A 98 -9.05 13.86 -2.99
C THR A 98 -7.76 14.45 -3.57
N ARG A 99 -6.85 13.59 -4.05
CA ARG A 99 -5.61 14.06 -4.70
C ARG A 99 -5.89 15.02 -5.86
N SER A 100 -6.97 14.79 -6.61
CA SER A 100 -7.45 15.70 -7.67
C SER A 100 -7.81 17.07 -7.14
N ALA A 101 -8.60 17.14 -6.06
CA ALA A 101 -8.98 18.40 -5.42
C ALA A 101 -7.75 19.12 -4.85
N GLN A 102 -6.84 18.41 -4.17
CA GLN A 102 -5.59 18.97 -3.65
C GLN A 102 -4.72 19.54 -4.78
N ALA A 103 -4.57 18.82 -5.89
CA ALA A 103 -3.79 19.26 -7.05
C ALA A 103 -4.43 20.48 -7.73
N ALA A 104 -5.75 20.49 -7.90
CA ALA A 104 -6.49 21.61 -8.48
C ALA A 104 -6.35 22.87 -7.62
N VAL A 105 -6.43 22.73 -6.29
CA VAL A 105 -6.18 23.83 -5.33
C VAL A 105 -4.75 24.36 -5.45
N LEU A 106 -3.74 23.48 -5.48
CA LEU A 106 -2.34 23.90 -5.63
C LEU A 106 -2.08 24.62 -6.96
N LYS A 107 -2.71 24.17 -8.05
CA LYS A 107 -2.61 24.81 -9.36
C LYS A 107 -3.26 26.19 -9.35
N ALA A 108 -4.47 26.32 -8.81
CA ALA A 108 -5.16 27.59 -8.69
C ALA A 108 -4.36 28.60 -7.86
N ILE A 109 -3.77 28.17 -6.72
CA ILE A 109 -2.90 29.02 -5.89
C ILE A 109 -1.69 29.52 -6.70
N LYS A 110 -1.02 28.64 -7.45
CA LYS A 110 0.11 29.02 -8.31
C LYS A 110 -0.28 29.99 -9.43
N GLU A 111 -1.50 29.84 -9.97
CA GLU A 111 -2.06 30.70 -11.00
C GLU A 111 -2.69 32.00 -10.45
N GLY A 112 -2.63 32.23 -9.13
CA GLY A 112 -3.22 33.41 -8.48
C GLY A 112 -4.75 33.42 -8.49
N LYS A 113 -5.39 32.26 -8.71
CA LYS A 113 -6.85 32.10 -8.72
C LYS A 113 -7.36 31.88 -7.30
N THR A 114 -8.51 32.49 -7.00
CA THR A 114 -9.19 32.36 -5.70
C THR A 114 -10.27 31.28 -5.70
N ASN A 115 -10.54 30.65 -6.85
CA ASN A 115 -11.55 29.62 -7.03
C ASN A 115 -11.00 28.35 -7.71
N VAL A 116 -11.59 27.20 -7.39
CA VAL A 116 -11.21 25.88 -7.89
C VAL A 116 -12.49 25.11 -8.20
N ASP A 117 -12.61 24.59 -9.41
CA ASP A 117 -13.67 23.65 -9.78
C ASP A 117 -13.19 22.22 -9.54
N ILE A 118 -13.91 21.49 -8.69
CA ILE A 118 -13.58 20.13 -8.23
C ILE A 118 -14.49 19.09 -8.90
N SER A 119 -15.41 19.53 -9.78
CA SER A 119 -16.39 18.66 -10.44
C SER A 119 -15.86 17.96 -11.70
N ALA A 120 -14.68 18.33 -12.20
CA ALA A 120 -14.11 17.74 -13.42
C ALA A 120 -13.55 16.32 -13.18
N PRO A 121 -13.86 15.33 -14.05
CA PRO A 121 -13.28 14.00 -13.94
C PRO A 121 -11.77 14.05 -14.18
N VAL A 122 -11.00 13.37 -13.33
CA VAL A 122 -9.53 13.27 -13.43
C VAL A 122 -9.15 11.91 -13.99
N ASN A 123 -8.37 11.90 -15.08
CA ASN A 123 -7.75 10.68 -15.58
C ASN A 123 -6.69 10.16 -14.58
N PRO A 124 -6.49 8.84 -14.45
CA PRO A 124 -5.61 8.24 -13.43
C PRO A 124 -4.15 8.70 -13.46
N ASP A 125 -3.68 9.32 -14.56
CA ASP A 125 -2.32 9.83 -14.73
C ASP A 125 -2.08 11.24 -14.14
N GLY A 126 -3.08 11.85 -13.49
CA GLY A 126 -2.91 13.14 -12.81
C GLY A 126 -2.68 14.36 -13.72
N ASN A 127 -2.75 14.19 -15.05
CA ASN A 127 -2.73 15.28 -16.01
C ASN A 127 -4.17 15.62 -16.45
N PRO A 128 -4.63 16.88 -16.34
CA PRO A 128 -5.95 17.26 -16.85
C PRO A 128 -5.98 17.12 -18.37
N SER A 129 -7.04 16.48 -18.89
CA SER A 129 -7.34 16.51 -20.32
C SER A 129 -7.38 17.97 -20.80
N SER A 130 -6.54 18.34 -21.77
CA SER A 130 -6.69 19.62 -22.45
C SER A 130 -8.11 19.75 -23.00
N PRO A 131 -8.81 20.87 -22.79
CA PRO A 131 -10.09 21.08 -23.44
C PRO A 131 -9.83 21.20 -24.95
N GLY A 132 -10.35 20.24 -25.72
CA GLY A 132 -10.32 20.31 -27.17
C GLY A 132 -10.97 21.59 -27.67
N SER A 133 -10.35 22.23 -28.65
CA SER A 133 -10.86 23.40 -29.37
C SER A 133 -12.30 23.18 -29.87
N PRO A 134 -13.16 24.23 -29.90
CA PRO A 134 -14.54 24.09 -30.34
C PRO A 134 -14.60 23.98 -31.87
N SER A 135 -15.20 22.90 -32.39
CA SER A 135 -15.68 22.85 -33.77
C SER A 135 -17.16 23.25 -33.81
N ASN A 136 -17.43 24.19 -34.72
CA ASN A 136 -18.63 25.02 -34.89
C ASN A 136 -19.92 24.22 -35.24
N PRO A 137 -21.14 24.74 -34.98
CA PRO A 137 -22.41 24.09 -35.28
C PRO A 137 -23.06 24.61 -36.59
N GLY A 138 -23.82 23.76 -37.32
CA GLY A 138 -24.84 24.26 -38.27
C GLY A 138 -25.34 23.35 -39.40
N GLY A 139 -26.62 22.94 -39.30
CA GLY A 139 -27.62 22.71 -40.38
C GLY A 139 -27.69 21.30 -41.01
N THR A 140 -28.84 20.71 -41.39
CA THR A 140 -30.29 21.05 -41.40
C THR A 140 -31.09 19.81 -41.90
N THR A 141 -32.31 19.56 -41.36
CA THR A 141 -33.57 19.00 -41.99
C THR A 141 -33.54 17.64 -42.77
N LYS A 142 -34.49 16.69 -42.79
CA LYS A 142 -35.83 16.34 -42.20
C LYS A 142 -36.13 14.84 -42.66
N PRO A 143 -37.34 14.20 -42.60
CA PRO A 143 -37.54 12.83 -42.10
C PRO A 143 -38.23 11.83 -43.07
N GLY A 144 -38.48 10.59 -42.61
CA GLY A 144 -39.34 9.56 -43.24
C GLY A 144 -38.51 8.33 -43.67
N GLY A 145 -38.94 7.07 -43.57
CA GLY A 145 -40.20 6.40 -43.24
C GLY A 145 -39.91 4.88 -43.09
N SER A 146 -40.98 4.11 -42.93
CA SER A 146 -41.13 2.78 -42.29
C SER A 146 -40.78 1.51 -43.08
N ASP A 147 -40.96 0.37 -42.37
CA ASP A 147 -41.13 -1.05 -42.78
C ASP A 147 -39.86 -1.93 -42.74
N GLY A 148 -39.82 -3.15 -42.17
CA GLY A 148 -40.82 -4.02 -41.55
C GLY A 148 -40.26 -5.47 -41.46
N GLY A 149 -40.65 -6.23 -40.42
CA GLY A 149 -40.57 -7.72 -40.31
C GLY A 149 -39.20 -8.30 -39.89
N GLY A 150 -39.07 -9.31 -39.02
CA GLY A 150 -40.01 -10.14 -38.25
C GLY A 150 -39.24 -11.28 -37.55
N SER A 151 -39.73 -11.68 -36.36
CA SER A 151 -39.70 -13.03 -35.70
C SER A 151 -38.39 -13.84 -35.63
N ASP A 152 -37.86 -14.11 -34.43
CA ASP A 152 -38.16 -15.30 -33.57
C ASP A 152 -37.44 -16.56 -34.08
N SER A 153 -36.53 -17.22 -33.36
CA SER A 153 -36.78 -18.02 -32.15
C SER A 153 -35.49 -18.77 -31.78
N GLY A 154 -35.39 -19.31 -30.55
CA GLY A 154 -34.56 -20.51 -30.30
C GLY A 154 -33.83 -20.57 -28.97
N GLU A 155 -34.60 -20.80 -27.91
CA GLU A 155 -34.23 -21.48 -26.66
C GLU A 155 -33.49 -22.81 -26.91
N LEU A 156 -32.66 -23.25 -25.95
CA LEU A 156 -32.62 -24.63 -25.41
C LEU A 156 -31.58 -24.67 -24.28
N GLY A 157 -32.09 -24.74 -23.04
CA GLY A 157 -31.35 -25.19 -21.88
C GLY A 157 -31.76 -26.60 -21.51
N GLU A 158 -30.77 -27.45 -21.24
CA GLU A 158 -30.72 -28.43 -20.16
C GLU A 158 -29.28 -28.46 -19.64
#